data_AF-A0A6N6JR11-F1
#
_entry.id   AF-A0A6N6JR11-F1
#
_cell.length_a   1.000
_cell.length_b   1.000
_cell.length_c   1.000
_cell.angle_alpha   90.00
_cell.angle_beta   90.00
_cell.angle_gamma   90.00
#
_symmetry.space_group_name_H-M   'P 1'
#
loop_
_entity.id
_entity.type
_entity.pdbx_description
1 polymer ?
#
loop_
_entity_poly.entity_id
_entity_poly.type
_entity_poly.pdbx_seq_one_letter_code
_entity_poly.pdbx_strand_id
1 'polypeptide(L)'
;MPEYRDSVLKLIADHQRARLRGDAAEARAKLAQARELDAATLETELARLSFERIQGDDESAFRERCQIAAKLGQIAIAASDHIETWRLLAEMLAKVGNYEGVVKATANALKRRPEDLDLWIKRTEALVQLEDMSGAAKCLRECAHLAPMDLRVEDLARRYPLCSSCFACLASPSAIACLKCGAAGPGVGKPAVSVKSRSLSKFDIYFPRVREVIARTLGMVPGVAQTRITLNTMLKRDLKCSPQACQQVLNALAREFPGQFDPLMFKQTYLGYLDLLVTDAIRAIQTDSGRFPPAPGHPTPSP
;
A
#
# COMPACT_ATOMS: atom_id res chain seq x y z
N MET A 1 8.89 -5.21 29.84
CA MET A 1 9.27 -6.18 28.78
C MET A 1 10.33 -5.67 27.80
N PRO A 2 10.42 -4.38 27.40
CA PRO A 2 11.51 -3.89 26.54
C PRO A 2 12.92 -4.14 27.11
N GLU A 3 13.05 -4.00 28.44
CA GLU A 3 14.31 -4.18 29.18
C GLU A 3 14.90 -5.59 29.02
N TYR A 4 14.06 -6.63 28.89
CA TYR A 4 14.52 -8.00 28.71
C TYR A 4 15.06 -8.25 27.30
N ARG A 5 14.41 -7.69 26.28
CA ARG A 5 14.87 -7.82 24.89
C ARG A 5 16.22 -7.16 24.69
N ASP A 6 16.40 -5.93 25.15
CA ASP A 6 17.68 -5.22 25.03
C ASP A 6 18.82 -5.95 25.75
N SER A 7 18.50 -6.55 26.91
CA SER A 7 19.44 -7.38 27.66
C SER A 7 19.82 -8.66 26.91
N VAL A 8 18.86 -9.35 26.30
CA VAL A 8 19.13 -10.52 25.44
C VAL A 8 19.97 -10.13 24.22
N LEU A 9 19.64 -9.02 23.54
CA LEU A 9 20.40 -8.53 22.40
C LEU A 9 21.86 -8.20 22.76
N LYS A 10 22.08 -7.59 23.92
CA LYS A 10 23.43 -7.34 24.45
C LYS A 10 24.20 -8.65 24.66
N LEU A 11 23.55 -9.67 25.23
CA LEU A 11 24.18 -10.98 25.45
C LEU A 11 24.49 -11.70 24.13
N ILE A 12 23.64 -11.55 23.10
CA ILE A 12 23.91 -12.07 21.74
C ILE A 12 25.14 -11.36 21.14
N ALA A 13 25.25 -10.04 21.29
CA ALA A 13 26.41 -9.29 20.81
C ALA A 13 27.70 -9.69 21.56
N ASP A 14 27.63 -9.85 22.88
CA ASP A 14 28.76 -10.29 23.69
C ASP A 14 29.19 -11.73 23.33
N HIS A 15 28.22 -12.62 23.05
CA HIS A 15 28.50 -13.94 22.50
C HIS A 15 29.29 -13.86 21.18
N GLN A 16 28.88 -13.00 20.24
CA GLN A 16 29.58 -12.82 18.97
C GLN A 16 31.01 -12.28 19.16
N ARG A 17 31.20 -11.30 20.06
CA ARG A 17 32.53 -10.76 20.41
C ARG A 17 33.43 -11.82 21.03
N ALA A 18 32.91 -12.67 21.91
CA ALA A 18 33.65 -13.78 22.50
C ALA A 18 34.08 -14.81 21.43
N ARG A 19 33.19 -15.15 20.49
CA ARG A 19 33.52 -16.02 19.35
C ARG A 19 34.64 -15.45 18.49
N LEU A 20 34.61 -14.14 18.19
CA LEU A 20 35.65 -13.47 17.40
C LEU A 20 37.01 -13.46 18.11
N ARG A 21 37.03 -13.42 19.45
CA ARG A 21 38.24 -13.54 20.27
C ARG A 21 38.74 -14.98 20.44
N GLY A 22 37.99 -15.99 19.98
CA GLY A 22 38.31 -17.40 20.16
C GLY A 22 37.93 -17.98 21.53
N ASP A 23 37.26 -17.21 22.40
CA ASP A 23 36.83 -17.68 23.72
C ASP A 23 35.49 -18.41 23.63
N ALA A 24 35.57 -19.72 23.39
CA ALA A 24 34.40 -20.59 23.30
C ALA A 24 33.69 -20.81 24.65
N ALA A 25 34.37 -20.59 25.78
CA ALA A 25 33.77 -20.75 27.11
C ALA A 25 32.89 -19.55 27.43
N GLU A 26 33.41 -18.34 27.25
CA GLU A 26 32.65 -17.10 27.42
C GLU A 26 31.47 -17.04 26.45
N ALA A 27 31.68 -17.40 25.17
CA ALA A 27 30.61 -17.43 24.19
C ALA A 27 29.45 -18.36 24.60
N ARG A 28 29.75 -19.55 25.12
CA ARG A 28 28.72 -20.48 25.60
C ARG A 28 28.01 -19.95 26.85
N ALA A 29 28.75 -19.35 27.78
CA ALA A 29 28.18 -18.75 28.99
C ALA A 29 27.19 -17.62 28.66
N LYS A 30 27.52 -16.73 27.71
CA LYS A 30 26.64 -15.63 27.30
C LYS A 30 25.33 -16.12 26.65
N LEU A 31 25.39 -17.19 25.85
CA LEU A 31 24.18 -17.81 25.29
C LEU A 31 23.32 -18.49 26.36
N ALA A 32 23.93 -19.17 27.32
CA ALA A 32 23.21 -19.79 28.43
C ALA A 32 22.47 -18.72 29.25
N GLN A 33 23.17 -17.64 29.60
CA GLN A 33 22.58 -16.49 30.31
C GLN A 33 21.42 -15.86 29.53
N ALA A 34 21.55 -15.71 28.21
CA ALA A 34 20.47 -15.16 27.38
C ALA A 34 19.25 -16.08 27.34
N ARG A 35 19.47 -17.40 27.30
CA ARG A 35 18.38 -18.39 27.29
C ARG A 35 17.62 -18.43 28.61
N GLU A 36 18.33 -18.33 29.73
CA GLU A 36 17.72 -18.26 31.06
C GLU A 36 16.88 -17.00 31.24
N LEU A 37 17.31 -15.89 30.63
CA LEU A 37 16.59 -14.63 30.72
C LEU A 37 15.29 -14.65 29.89
N ASP A 38 15.39 -14.99 28.61
CA ASP A 38 14.24 -15.14 27.71
C ASP A 38 14.63 -16.00 26.50
N ALA A 39 14.30 -17.29 26.59
CA ALA A 39 14.56 -18.27 25.54
C ALA A 39 13.84 -17.92 24.22
N ALA A 40 12.61 -17.41 24.28
CA ALA A 40 11.83 -17.11 23.09
C ALA A 40 12.42 -15.93 22.31
N THR A 41 12.80 -14.86 23.02
CA THR A 41 13.50 -13.72 22.41
C THR A 41 14.84 -14.16 21.82
N LEU A 42 15.66 -14.90 22.58
CA LEU A 42 16.96 -15.38 22.10
C LEU A 42 16.82 -16.20 20.81
N GLU A 43 15.94 -17.20 20.81
CA GLU A 43 15.82 -18.08 19.66
C GLU A 43 15.21 -17.38 18.44
N THR A 44 14.31 -16.43 18.65
CA THR A 44 13.75 -15.59 17.59
C THR A 44 14.82 -14.70 16.96
N GLU A 45 15.67 -14.06 17.75
CA GLU A 45 16.74 -13.19 17.24
C GLU A 45 17.87 -14.02 16.58
N LEU A 46 18.19 -15.21 17.09
CA LEU A 46 19.10 -16.14 16.39
C LEU A 46 18.54 -16.59 15.04
N ALA A 47 17.23 -16.86 14.96
CA ALA A 47 16.57 -17.18 13.71
C ALA A 47 16.61 -15.99 12.72
N ARG A 48 16.41 -14.77 13.22
CA ARG A 48 16.53 -13.53 12.43
C ARG A 48 17.92 -13.36 11.83
N LEU A 49 18.97 -13.48 12.65
CA LEU A 49 20.36 -13.39 12.19
C LEU A 49 20.70 -14.48 11.18
N SER A 50 20.15 -15.69 11.37
CA SER A 50 20.33 -16.79 10.42
C SER A 50 19.69 -16.44 9.08
N PHE A 51 18.50 -15.86 9.09
CA PHE A 51 17.80 -15.41 7.89
C PHE A 51 18.54 -14.29 7.16
N GLU A 52 19.02 -13.26 7.87
CA GLU A 52 19.77 -12.14 7.28
C GLU A 52 21.05 -12.58 6.56
N ARG A 53 21.62 -13.72 6.96
CA ARG A 53 22.82 -14.30 6.34
C ARG A 53 22.53 -15.08 5.05
N ILE A 54 21.29 -15.50 4.82
CA ILE A 54 20.93 -16.25 3.62
C ILE A 54 21.08 -15.34 2.40
N GLN A 55 21.91 -15.75 1.45
CA GLN A 55 22.11 -15.06 0.18
C GLN A 55 21.63 -15.92 -0.98
N GLY A 56 21.24 -15.25 -2.08
CA GLY A 56 20.73 -15.91 -3.28
C GLY A 56 19.34 -16.53 -3.12
N ASP A 57 18.82 -17.08 -4.21
CA ASP A 57 17.51 -17.73 -4.29
C ASP A 57 17.63 -19.21 -4.72
N ASP A 58 18.79 -19.82 -4.43
CA ASP A 58 19.08 -21.20 -4.76
C ASP A 58 18.32 -22.19 -3.86
N GLU A 59 18.29 -23.46 -4.25
CA GLU A 59 17.58 -24.51 -3.49
C GLU A 59 18.09 -24.66 -2.04
N SER A 60 19.39 -24.44 -1.81
CA SER A 60 19.99 -24.43 -0.48
C SER A 60 19.40 -23.31 0.39
N ALA A 61 19.33 -22.09 -0.16
CA ALA A 61 18.74 -20.94 0.52
C ALA A 61 17.26 -21.18 0.82
N PHE A 62 16.51 -21.77 -0.11
CA PHE A 62 15.12 -22.15 0.10
C PHE A 62 14.97 -23.17 1.25
N ARG A 63 15.79 -24.24 1.27
CA ARG A 63 15.77 -25.23 2.36
C ARG A 63 16.09 -24.60 3.72
N GLU A 64 17.06 -23.69 3.79
CA GLU A 64 17.39 -22.98 5.02
C GLU A 64 16.23 -22.09 5.49
N ARG A 65 15.57 -21.35 4.57
CA ARG A 65 14.36 -20.56 4.89
C ARG A 65 13.24 -21.43 5.45
N CYS A 66 13.03 -22.62 4.89
CA CYS A 66 12.06 -23.59 5.38
C CYS A 66 12.38 -24.07 6.81
N GLN A 67 13.66 -24.37 7.09
CA GLN A 67 14.09 -24.79 8.44
C GLN A 67 13.89 -23.67 9.46
N ILE A 68 14.23 -22.43 9.11
CA ILE A 68 14.00 -21.27 9.97
C ILE A 68 12.51 -21.08 10.23
N ALA A 69 11.65 -21.17 9.20
CA ALA A 69 10.21 -21.08 9.36
C ALA A 69 9.65 -22.17 10.30
N ALA A 70 10.11 -23.42 10.16
CA ALA A 70 9.71 -24.52 11.04
C ALA A 70 10.10 -24.26 12.50
N LYS A 71 11.34 -23.79 12.72
CA LYS A 71 11.82 -23.45 14.07
C LYS A 71 11.02 -22.30 14.69
N LEU A 72 10.77 -21.24 13.92
CA LEU A 72 9.94 -20.12 14.36
C LEU A 72 8.50 -20.57 14.67
N GLY A 73 7.96 -21.53 13.93
CA GLY A 73 6.67 -22.15 14.23
C GLY A 73 6.65 -22.83 15.59
N GLN A 74 7.69 -23.60 15.92
CA GLN A 74 7.81 -24.26 17.23
C GLN A 74 7.90 -23.24 18.37
N ILE A 75 8.74 -22.20 18.21
CA ILE A 75 8.88 -21.12 19.20
C ILE A 75 7.54 -20.39 19.38
N ALA A 76 6.84 -20.09 18.28
CA ALA A 76 5.57 -19.38 18.31
C ALA A 76 4.46 -20.18 19.01
N ILE A 77 4.48 -21.51 18.92
CA ILE A 77 3.54 -22.38 19.64
C ILE A 77 3.90 -22.42 21.13
N ALA A 78 5.19 -22.55 21.47
CA ALA A 78 5.66 -22.61 22.85
C ALA A 78 5.48 -21.27 23.61
N ALA A 79 5.70 -20.15 22.92
CA ALA A 79 5.60 -18.79 23.44
C ALA A 79 4.58 -17.98 22.61
N SER A 80 3.30 -18.35 22.72
CA SER A 80 2.22 -17.80 21.88
C SER A 80 1.91 -16.32 22.09
N ASP A 81 2.40 -15.73 23.17
CA ASP A 81 2.35 -14.32 23.51
C ASP A 81 3.51 -13.51 22.92
N HIS A 82 4.59 -14.17 22.46
CA HIS A 82 5.75 -13.51 21.89
C HIS A 82 5.50 -13.08 20.43
N ILE A 83 5.00 -11.85 20.27
CA ILE A 83 4.51 -11.28 19.00
C ILE A 83 5.60 -11.22 17.92
N GLU A 84 6.85 -10.91 18.31
CA GLU A 84 7.96 -10.80 17.36
C GLU A 84 8.25 -12.14 16.66
N THR A 85 8.03 -13.28 17.33
CA THR A 85 8.17 -14.59 16.69
C THR A 85 7.10 -14.79 15.62
N TRP A 86 5.85 -14.44 15.90
CA TRP A 86 4.77 -14.54 14.92
C TRP A 86 5.00 -13.62 13.72
N ARG A 87 5.53 -12.41 13.95
CA ARG A 87 5.87 -11.45 12.90
C ARG A 87 6.98 -11.97 11.99
N LEU A 88 8.07 -12.48 12.58
CA LEU A 88 9.17 -13.07 11.83
C LEU A 88 8.75 -14.36 11.12
N LEU A 89 7.94 -15.20 11.76
CA LEU A 89 7.36 -16.40 11.15
C LEU A 89 6.54 -16.05 9.91
N ALA A 90 5.67 -15.04 9.99
CA ALA A 90 4.87 -14.58 8.85
C ALA A 90 5.77 -14.10 7.69
N GLU A 91 6.85 -13.39 7.98
CA GLU A 91 7.82 -12.97 6.97
C GLU A 91 8.53 -14.15 6.31
N MET A 92 9.00 -15.11 7.11
CA MET A 92 9.67 -16.31 6.60
C MET A 92 8.74 -17.18 5.75
N LEU A 93 7.50 -17.37 6.20
CA LEU A 93 6.50 -18.12 5.44
C LEU A 93 6.16 -17.45 4.11
N ALA A 94 6.12 -16.11 4.06
CA ALA A 94 5.93 -15.37 2.82
C ALA A 94 7.11 -15.59 1.85
N LYS A 95 8.35 -15.59 2.34
CA LYS A 95 9.56 -15.86 1.52
C LYS A 95 9.61 -17.29 0.97
N VAL A 96 8.99 -18.24 1.66
CA VAL A 96 8.88 -19.65 1.22
C VAL A 96 7.64 -19.86 0.34
N GLY A 97 6.76 -18.86 0.20
CA GLY A 97 5.52 -18.95 -0.57
C GLY A 97 4.36 -19.67 0.14
N ASN A 98 4.49 -19.94 1.44
CA ASN A 98 3.41 -20.55 2.24
C ASN A 98 2.44 -19.48 2.75
N TYR A 99 1.59 -18.98 1.86
CA TYR A 99 0.67 -17.88 2.16
C TYR A 99 -0.42 -18.26 3.19
N GLU A 100 -0.89 -19.51 3.22
CA GLU A 100 -1.83 -19.97 4.26
C GLU A 100 -1.21 -19.84 5.65
N GLY A 101 0.07 -20.21 5.77
CA GLY A 101 0.85 -20.04 6.97
C GLY A 101 0.98 -18.57 7.37
N VAL A 102 1.22 -17.67 6.41
CA VAL A 102 1.25 -16.21 6.65
C VAL A 102 -0.08 -15.73 7.24
N VAL A 103 -1.20 -16.16 6.68
CA VAL A 103 -2.54 -15.81 7.19
C VAL A 103 -2.73 -16.31 8.61
N LYS A 104 -2.28 -17.53 8.97
CA LYS A 104 -2.38 -18.03 10.35
C LYS A 104 -1.46 -17.26 11.31
N ALA A 105 -0.22 -17.02 10.92
CA ALA A 105 0.77 -16.33 11.75
C ALA A 105 0.38 -14.87 12.01
N THR A 106 -0.02 -14.14 10.96
CA THR A 106 -0.52 -12.77 11.08
C THR A 106 -1.79 -12.69 11.93
N ALA A 107 -2.73 -13.63 11.79
CA ALA A 107 -3.92 -13.66 12.63
C ALA A 107 -3.59 -13.78 14.13
N ASN A 108 -2.63 -14.64 14.48
CA ASN A 108 -2.22 -14.80 15.87
C ASN A 108 -1.51 -13.56 16.40
N ALA A 109 -0.63 -12.94 15.61
CA ALA A 109 0.03 -11.69 15.99
C ALA A 109 -0.96 -10.54 16.18
N LEU A 110 -1.89 -10.36 15.23
CA LEU A 110 -2.91 -9.30 15.24
C LEU A 110 -3.91 -9.41 16.40
N LYS A 111 -4.13 -10.62 16.95
CA LYS A 111 -4.92 -10.78 18.19
C LYS A 111 -4.28 -10.06 19.39
N ARG A 112 -2.96 -9.86 19.38
CA ARG A 112 -2.23 -9.18 20.46
C ARG A 112 -1.89 -7.73 20.13
N ARG A 113 -1.56 -7.44 18.87
CA ARG A 113 -1.32 -6.09 18.35
C ARG A 113 -2.20 -5.81 17.13
N PRO A 114 -3.48 -5.49 17.34
CA PRO A 114 -4.40 -5.16 16.25
C PRO A 114 -4.03 -3.88 15.50
N GLU A 115 -3.18 -3.02 16.08
CA GLU A 115 -2.72 -1.76 15.49
C GLU A 115 -1.47 -1.90 14.60
N ASP A 116 -0.89 -3.10 14.49
CA ASP A 116 0.31 -3.33 13.70
C ASP A 116 -0.01 -3.36 12.20
N LEU A 117 0.27 -2.24 11.53
CA LEU A 117 0.02 -2.05 10.11
C LEU A 117 0.79 -3.05 9.23
N ASP A 118 2.03 -3.40 9.59
CA ASP A 118 2.87 -4.27 8.76
C ASP A 118 2.26 -5.69 8.70
N LEU A 119 1.68 -6.15 9.80
CA LEU A 119 0.97 -7.42 9.86
C LEU A 119 -0.31 -7.41 9.02
N TRP A 120 -1.06 -6.31 9.02
CA TRP A 120 -2.25 -6.18 8.15
C TRP A 120 -1.90 -6.15 6.67
N ILE A 121 -0.83 -5.44 6.29
CA ILE A 121 -0.31 -5.40 4.91
C ILE A 121 0.10 -6.81 4.48
N LYS A 122 0.97 -7.48 5.24
CA LYS A 122 1.43 -8.85 4.93
C LYS A 122 0.26 -9.84 4.82
N ARG A 123 -0.73 -9.72 5.71
CA ARG A 123 -1.95 -10.53 5.66
C ARG A 123 -2.76 -10.27 4.39
N THR A 124 -2.92 -9.01 4.01
CA THR A 124 -3.63 -8.61 2.80
C THR A 124 -2.96 -9.20 1.56
N GLU A 125 -1.64 -9.06 1.45
CA GLU A 125 -0.86 -9.61 0.34
C GLU A 125 -0.95 -11.14 0.27
N ALA A 126 -0.85 -11.83 1.41
CA ALA A 126 -1.00 -13.28 1.46
C ALA A 126 -2.40 -13.74 1.01
N LEU A 127 -3.46 -13.02 1.41
CA LEU A 127 -4.83 -13.36 0.99
C LEU A 127 -5.05 -13.11 -0.50
N VAL A 128 -4.42 -12.07 -1.07
CA VAL A 128 -4.42 -11.85 -2.52
C VAL A 128 -3.73 -13.00 -3.26
N GLN A 129 -2.59 -13.48 -2.77
CA GLN A 129 -1.89 -14.62 -3.38
C GLN A 129 -2.68 -15.93 -3.27
N LEU A 130 -3.56 -16.05 -2.28
CA LEU A 130 -4.51 -17.14 -2.11
C LEU A 130 -5.83 -16.93 -2.87
N GLU A 131 -5.96 -15.84 -3.63
CA GLU A 131 -7.18 -15.42 -4.33
C GLU A 131 -8.41 -15.20 -3.42
N ASP A 132 -8.24 -15.13 -2.10
CA ASP A 132 -9.29 -14.74 -1.15
C ASP A 132 -9.44 -13.21 -1.11
N MET A 133 -10.04 -12.69 -2.18
CA MET A 133 -10.31 -11.26 -2.34
C MET A 133 -11.31 -10.74 -1.29
N SER A 134 -12.11 -11.63 -0.69
CA SER A 134 -13.07 -11.26 0.35
C SER A 134 -12.36 -10.98 1.67
N GLY A 135 -11.40 -11.83 2.05
CA GLY A 135 -10.53 -11.63 3.20
C GLY A 135 -9.57 -10.47 3.00
N ALA A 136 -8.96 -10.37 1.81
CA ALA A 136 -8.06 -9.27 1.45
C ALA A 136 -8.77 -7.92 1.56
N ALA A 137 -10.00 -7.80 1.04
CA ALA A 137 -10.79 -6.57 1.16
C ALA A 137 -11.03 -6.16 2.61
N LYS A 138 -11.31 -7.12 3.51
CA LYS A 138 -11.46 -6.83 4.95
C LYS A 138 -10.16 -6.28 5.53
N CYS A 139 -9.03 -6.94 5.28
CA CYS A 139 -7.73 -6.54 5.81
C CYS A 139 -7.29 -5.17 5.27
N LEU A 140 -7.51 -4.91 3.98
CA LEU A 140 -7.20 -3.63 3.35
C LEU A 140 -8.00 -2.47 3.95
N ARG A 141 -9.25 -2.71 4.38
CA ARG A 141 -10.02 -1.69 5.12
C ARG A 141 -9.39 -1.36 6.46
N GLU A 142 -8.89 -2.36 7.19
CA GLU A 142 -8.18 -2.13 8.45
C GLU A 142 -6.87 -1.36 8.21
N CYS A 143 -6.09 -1.73 7.18
CA CYS A 143 -4.92 -0.94 6.76
C CYS A 143 -5.29 0.52 6.49
N ALA A 144 -6.37 0.73 5.73
CA ALA A 144 -6.85 2.05 5.36
C ALA A 144 -7.39 2.85 6.55
N HIS A 145 -7.91 2.17 7.57
CA HIS A 145 -8.40 2.78 8.79
C HIS A 145 -7.23 3.21 9.70
N LEU A 146 -6.26 2.32 9.91
CA LEU A 146 -5.11 2.52 10.78
C LEU A 146 -4.15 3.59 10.25
N ALA A 147 -3.79 3.48 8.97
CA ALA A 147 -2.77 4.34 8.37
C ALA A 147 -3.19 4.79 6.98
N PRO A 148 -4.14 5.73 6.89
CA PRO A 148 -4.66 6.18 5.61
C PRO A 148 -3.67 6.99 4.75
N MET A 149 -2.47 7.23 5.28
CA MET A 149 -1.41 8.02 4.65
C MET A 149 -0.18 7.18 4.30
N ASP A 150 -0.18 5.89 4.61
CA ASP A 150 0.94 5.01 4.34
C ASP A 150 0.96 4.67 2.84
N LEU A 151 2.12 4.88 2.21
CA LEU A 151 2.31 4.68 0.77
C LEU A 151 2.03 3.23 0.33
N ARG A 152 2.30 2.25 1.20
CA ARG A 152 2.07 0.83 0.90
C ARG A 152 0.58 0.50 0.94
N VAL A 153 -0.16 1.14 1.86
CA VAL A 153 -1.62 1.01 1.95
C VAL A 153 -2.28 1.66 0.74
N GLU A 154 -1.79 2.82 0.33
CA GLU A 154 -2.26 3.48 -0.88
C GLU A 154 -2.01 2.63 -2.13
N ASP A 155 -0.82 2.06 -2.27
CA ASP A 155 -0.48 1.15 -3.36
C ASP A 155 -1.40 -0.08 -3.39
N LEU A 156 -1.64 -0.72 -2.24
CA LEU A 156 -2.57 -1.83 -2.13
C LEU A 156 -4.00 -1.43 -2.53
N ALA A 157 -4.48 -0.27 -2.10
CA ALA A 157 -5.81 0.23 -2.45
C ALA A 157 -5.94 0.60 -3.93
N ARG A 158 -4.84 0.99 -4.57
CA ARG A 158 -4.80 1.24 -6.01
C ARG A 158 -4.85 -0.07 -6.81
N ARG A 159 -4.08 -1.08 -6.40
CA ARG A 159 -4.07 -2.41 -7.04
C ARG A 159 -5.37 -3.17 -6.82
N TYR A 160 -5.96 -3.03 -5.63
CA TYR A 160 -7.16 -3.76 -5.19
C TYR A 160 -8.23 -2.78 -4.68
N PRO A 161 -8.86 -1.99 -5.56
CA PRO A 161 -9.82 -1.00 -5.12
C PRO A 161 -11.09 -1.67 -4.60
N LEU A 162 -11.67 -1.07 -3.57
CA LEU A 162 -12.89 -1.58 -2.95
C LEU A 162 -14.11 -0.79 -3.41
N CYS A 163 -15.21 -1.50 -3.64
CA CYS A 163 -16.50 -0.90 -3.93
C CYS A 163 -16.96 0.00 -2.77
N SER A 164 -17.35 1.23 -3.06
CA SER A 164 -17.83 2.19 -2.06
C SER A 164 -19.16 1.80 -1.41
N SER A 165 -19.96 0.95 -2.07
CA SER A 165 -21.27 0.53 -1.54
C SER A 165 -21.20 -0.76 -0.71
N CYS A 166 -20.46 -1.78 -1.17
CA CYS A 166 -20.45 -3.10 -0.53
C CYS A 166 -19.07 -3.56 -0.03
N PHE A 167 -18.03 -2.75 -0.19
CA PHE A 167 -16.66 -3.04 0.22
C PHE A 167 -16.01 -4.27 -0.41
N ALA A 168 -16.62 -4.87 -1.44
CA ALA A 168 -16.00 -5.95 -2.18
C ALA A 168 -14.82 -5.42 -3.00
N CYS A 169 -13.77 -6.24 -3.15
CA CYS A 169 -12.70 -5.95 -4.09
C CYS A 169 -13.27 -5.89 -5.51
N LEU A 170 -12.91 -4.86 -6.26
CA LEU A 170 -13.25 -4.72 -7.66
C LEU A 170 -12.32 -5.57 -8.52
N ALA A 171 -12.81 -6.00 -9.68
CA ALA A 171 -12.06 -6.85 -10.60
C ALA A 171 -10.83 -6.15 -11.19
N SER A 172 -10.91 -4.82 -11.36
CA SER A 172 -9.79 -4.00 -11.82
C SER A 172 -9.88 -2.58 -11.27
N PRO A 173 -8.77 -1.81 -11.30
CA PRO A 173 -8.79 -0.39 -10.97
C PRO A 173 -9.66 0.47 -11.87
N SER A 174 -9.99 -0.02 -13.06
CA SER A 174 -10.87 0.64 -14.04
C SER A 174 -12.26 0.00 -14.12
N ALA A 175 -12.66 -0.78 -13.12
CA ALA A 175 -13.96 -1.45 -13.13
C ALA A 175 -15.12 -0.43 -13.26
N ILE A 176 -15.95 -0.60 -14.27
CA ILE A 176 -17.11 0.25 -14.58
C ILE A 176 -18.24 -0.02 -13.57
N ALA A 177 -18.35 -1.24 -13.06
CA ALA A 177 -19.32 -1.64 -12.05
C ALA A 177 -18.75 -2.69 -11.09
N CYS A 178 -19.32 -2.74 -9.88
CA CYS A 178 -19.05 -3.78 -8.91
C CYS A 178 -19.81 -5.05 -9.31
N LEU A 179 -19.09 -6.15 -9.52
CA LEU A 179 -19.69 -7.44 -9.87
C LEU A 179 -20.60 -8.00 -8.76
N LYS A 180 -20.42 -7.58 -7.51
CA LYS A 180 -21.20 -8.07 -6.37
C LYS A 180 -22.54 -7.35 -6.20
N CYS A 181 -22.59 -6.02 -6.35
CA CYS A 181 -23.79 -5.23 -6.05
C CYS A 181 -24.28 -4.34 -7.20
N GLY A 182 -23.61 -4.37 -8.36
CA GLY A 182 -23.95 -3.55 -9.53
C GLY A 182 -23.64 -2.06 -9.40
N ALA A 183 -23.14 -1.60 -8.25
CA ALA A 183 -22.80 -0.19 -8.06
C ALA A 183 -21.70 0.25 -9.04
N ALA A 184 -21.85 1.44 -9.61
CA ALA A 184 -20.86 2.02 -10.51
C ALA A 184 -19.48 2.15 -9.85
N GLY A 185 -18.43 1.79 -10.59
CA GLY A 185 -17.05 1.73 -10.13
C GLY A 185 -16.17 2.86 -10.67
N PRO A 186 -14.86 2.82 -10.39
CA PRO A 186 -13.92 3.87 -10.78
C PRO A 186 -13.84 4.14 -12.29
N GLY A 187 -14.11 3.15 -13.14
CA GLY A 187 -14.06 3.30 -14.59
C GLY A 187 -15.06 4.32 -15.16
N VAL A 188 -16.09 4.68 -14.39
CA VAL A 188 -17.09 5.73 -14.73
C VAL A 188 -16.99 6.94 -13.80
N GLY A 189 -15.82 7.14 -13.17
CA GLY A 189 -15.56 8.28 -12.29
C GLY A 189 -16.20 8.17 -10.89
N LYS A 190 -16.76 7.01 -10.51
CA LYS A 190 -17.28 6.82 -9.15
C LYS A 190 -16.15 6.49 -8.17
N PRO A 191 -16.17 7.10 -6.97
CA PRO A 191 -15.11 6.85 -6.01
C PRO A 191 -15.14 5.42 -5.48
N ALA A 192 -14.01 4.70 -5.57
CA ALA A 192 -13.72 3.55 -4.72
C ALA A 192 -13.51 4.02 -3.26
N VAL A 193 -13.58 3.08 -2.30
CA VAL A 193 -13.29 3.37 -0.89
C VAL A 193 -11.88 3.94 -0.80
N SER A 194 -11.79 5.26 -0.61
CA SER A 194 -10.51 5.94 -0.52
C SER A 194 -9.97 5.76 0.88
N VAL A 195 -8.77 5.19 0.94
CA VAL A 195 -7.81 5.50 1.99
C VAL A 195 -7.68 7.04 2.02
N LYS A 196 -8.10 7.71 3.11
CA LYS A 196 -8.09 9.18 3.18
C LYS A 196 -6.65 9.68 3.06
N SER A 197 -6.18 10.15 1.91
CA SER A 197 -4.83 10.73 1.79
C SER A 197 -4.79 12.22 2.17
N ARG A 198 -3.76 12.67 2.89
CA ARG A 198 -3.51 14.07 3.33
C ARG A 198 -2.71 14.83 2.27
N SER A 199 -1.96 14.12 1.44
CA SER A 199 -1.07 14.64 0.41
C SER A 199 -1.66 14.55 -0.99
N LEU A 200 -2.58 13.61 -1.20
CA LEU A 200 -3.19 13.32 -2.50
C LEU A 200 -4.67 13.62 -2.43
N SER A 201 -5.07 14.56 -3.28
CA SER A 201 -6.46 14.90 -3.51
C SER A 201 -7.23 13.69 -4.05
N LYS A 202 -8.58 13.70 -4.00
CA LYS A 202 -9.38 12.64 -4.62
C LYS A 202 -8.95 12.36 -6.07
N PHE A 203 -8.51 13.37 -6.80
CA PHE A 203 -8.05 13.24 -8.19
C PHE A 203 -6.70 12.54 -8.34
N ASP A 204 -5.79 12.70 -7.38
CA ASP A 204 -4.49 12.03 -7.41
C ASP A 204 -4.64 10.50 -7.31
N ILE A 205 -5.71 10.04 -6.67
CA ILE A 205 -6.05 8.62 -6.50
C ILE A 205 -6.70 8.05 -7.78
N TYR A 206 -7.56 8.82 -8.46
CA TYR A 206 -8.28 8.35 -9.66
C TYR A 206 -7.51 8.54 -10.98
N PHE A 207 -6.55 9.46 -11.01
CA PHE A 207 -5.81 9.80 -12.22
C PHE A 207 -4.30 9.76 -11.93
N PRO A 208 -3.64 8.60 -12.06
CA PRO A 208 -2.27 8.35 -11.58
C PRO A 208 -1.17 9.17 -12.27
N ARG A 209 -1.52 10.15 -13.11
CA ARG A 209 -0.62 11.09 -13.79
C ARG A 209 -1.13 12.53 -13.82
N VAL A 210 -2.21 12.84 -13.09
CA VAL A 210 -2.86 14.16 -13.10
C VAL A 210 -1.86 15.29 -12.80
N ARG A 211 -0.94 15.08 -11.86
CA ARG A 211 0.11 16.05 -11.51
C ARG A 211 1.13 16.23 -12.61
N GLU A 212 1.53 15.15 -13.29
CA GLU A 212 2.49 15.21 -14.40
C GLU A 212 1.91 15.99 -15.58
N VAL A 213 0.65 15.74 -15.90
CA VAL A 213 -0.06 16.45 -16.98
C VAL A 213 -0.15 17.93 -16.65
N ILE A 214 -0.64 18.28 -15.46
CA ILE A 214 -0.73 19.69 -15.03
C ILE A 214 0.65 20.36 -15.04
N ALA A 215 1.68 19.68 -14.51
CA ALA A 215 3.02 20.22 -14.46
C ALA A 215 3.62 20.47 -15.84
N ARG A 216 3.43 19.53 -16.78
CA ARG A 216 3.86 19.68 -18.17
C ARG A 216 3.13 20.82 -18.86
N THR A 217 1.81 20.92 -18.67
CA THR A 217 0.98 21.97 -19.26
C THR A 217 1.34 23.36 -18.75
N LEU A 218 1.70 23.48 -17.47
CA LEU A 218 2.07 24.74 -16.85
C LEU A 218 3.58 25.05 -16.92
N GLY A 219 4.38 24.21 -17.59
CA GLY A 219 5.82 24.41 -17.75
C GLY A 219 6.61 24.34 -16.42
N MET A 220 6.14 23.54 -15.47
CA MET A 220 6.76 23.39 -14.14
C MET A 220 8.04 22.55 -14.21
N VAL A 221 9.03 22.86 -13.37
CA VAL A 221 10.27 22.09 -13.27
C VAL A 221 9.99 20.65 -12.77
N PRO A 222 10.54 19.61 -13.42
CA PRO A 222 10.39 18.22 -12.98
C PRO A 222 10.89 18.05 -11.53
N GLY A 223 9.97 17.80 -10.59
CA GLY A 223 10.25 17.70 -9.16
C GLY A 223 9.33 18.55 -8.28
N VAL A 224 8.90 19.73 -8.77
CA VAL A 224 7.97 20.60 -8.03
C VAL A 224 6.57 19.98 -7.96
N ALA A 225 6.12 19.30 -9.01
CA ALA A 225 4.86 18.57 -9.05
C ALA A 225 4.81 17.36 -8.10
N GLN A 226 5.97 16.83 -7.74
CA GLN A 226 6.14 15.68 -6.84
C GLN A 226 6.25 16.12 -5.36
N THR A 227 6.27 17.43 -5.08
CA THR A 227 6.35 17.93 -3.70
C THR A 227 5.10 17.56 -2.90
N ARG A 228 5.27 17.39 -1.57
CA ARG A 228 4.25 17.02 -0.57
C ARG A 228 3.18 18.11 -0.33
N ILE A 229 2.77 18.84 -1.36
CA ILE A 229 1.65 19.80 -1.31
C ILE A 229 0.40 19.18 -1.91
N THR A 230 -0.77 19.64 -1.48
CA THR A 230 -2.05 19.18 -2.03
C THR A 230 -2.24 19.69 -3.46
N LEU A 231 -3.00 18.96 -4.29
CA LEU A 231 -3.34 19.39 -5.65
C LEU A 231 -3.99 20.79 -5.66
N ASN A 232 -4.84 21.09 -4.67
CA ASN A 232 -5.47 22.40 -4.52
C ASN A 232 -4.42 23.51 -4.24
N THR A 233 -3.43 23.24 -3.40
CA THR A 233 -2.31 24.16 -3.14
C THR A 233 -1.46 24.38 -4.39
N MET A 234 -1.16 23.31 -5.13
CA MET A 234 -0.40 23.36 -6.39
C MET A 234 -1.12 24.23 -7.43
N LEU A 235 -2.42 23.98 -7.61
CA LEU A 235 -3.28 24.74 -8.53
C LEU A 235 -3.38 26.21 -8.12
N LYS A 236 -3.62 26.52 -6.84
CA LYS A 236 -3.70 27.91 -6.36
C LYS A 236 -2.40 28.70 -6.54
N ARG A 237 -1.24 28.07 -6.34
CA ARG A 237 0.05 28.74 -6.48
C ARG A 237 0.41 28.98 -7.94
N ASP A 238 0.17 28.00 -8.80
CA ASP A 238 0.81 27.95 -10.12
C ASP A 238 -0.14 28.30 -11.29
N LEU A 239 -1.47 28.24 -11.11
CA LEU A 239 -2.42 28.74 -12.13
C LEU A 239 -2.43 30.27 -12.26
N LYS A 240 -1.85 30.98 -11.28
CA LYS A 240 -1.83 32.46 -11.19
C LYS A 240 -3.21 33.12 -11.40
N CYS A 241 -4.29 32.38 -11.16
CA CYS A 241 -5.67 32.76 -11.50
C CYS A 241 -5.90 33.15 -12.98
N SER A 242 -5.07 32.68 -13.91
CA SER A 242 -5.24 33.00 -15.33
C SER A 242 -6.26 32.06 -16.00
N PRO A 243 -7.27 32.60 -16.73
CA PRO A 243 -8.27 31.79 -17.42
C PRO A 243 -7.67 30.83 -18.46
N GLN A 244 -6.63 31.30 -19.15
CA GLN A 244 -5.97 30.56 -20.23
C GLN A 244 -5.23 29.33 -19.71
N ALA A 245 -4.54 29.43 -18.56
CA ALA A 245 -3.87 28.28 -17.94
C ALA A 245 -4.88 27.24 -17.43
N CYS A 246 -6.02 27.69 -16.89
CA CYS A 246 -7.11 26.80 -16.47
C CYS A 246 -7.65 26.01 -17.67
N GLN A 247 -7.92 26.69 -18.78
CA GLN A 247 -8.38 26.06 -20.03
C GLN A 247 -7.35 25.04 -20.54
N GLN A 248 -6.08 25.41 -20.59
CA GLN A 248 -5.02 24.52 -21.07
C GLN A 248 -4.92 23.25 -20.23
N VAL A 249 -4.99 23.38 -18.91
CA VAL A 249 -5.00 22.25 -17.98
C VAL A 249 -6.23 21.36 -18.20
N LEU A 250 -7.42 21.93 -18.28
CA LEU A 250 -8.65 21.15 -18.52
C LEU A 250 -8.60 20.41 -19.87
N ASN A 251 -8.11 21.07 -20.92
CA ASN A 251 -7.95 20.45 -22.24
C ASN A 251 -6.90 19.33 -22.21
N ALA A 252 -5.78 19.52 -21.52
CA ALA A 252 -4.74 18.51 -21.40
C ALA A 252 -5.22 17.29 -20.60
N LEU A 253 -5.97 17.51 -19.51
CA LEU A 253 -6.56 16.44 -18.72
C LEU A 253 -7.64 15.68 -19.49
N ALA A 254 -8.51 16.39 -20.23
CA ALA A 254 -9.51 15.75 -21.08
C ALA A 254 -8.89 14.92 -22.21
N ARG A 255 -7.72 15.34 -22.74
CA ARG A 255 -6.96 14.58 -23.74
C ARG A 255 -6.24 13.37 -23.17
N GLU A 256 -5.64 13.49 -21.99
CA GLU A 256 -4.90 12.38 -21.35
C GLU A 256 -5.86 11.32 -20.78
N PHE A 257 -7.05 11.73 -20.33
CA PHE A 257 -8.02 10.86 -19.67
C PHE A 257 -9.40 10.87 -20.37
N PRO A 258 -9.47 10.43 -21.64
CA PRO A 258 -10.70 10.48 -22.43
C PRO A 258 -11.80 9.60 -21.80
N GLY A 259 -13.00 10.15 -21.64
CA GLY A 259 -14.18 9.44 -21.09
C GLY A 259 -14.14 9.17 -19.58
N GLN A 260 -13.02 9.44 -18.90
CA GLN A 260 -12.87 9.25 -17.45
C GLN A 260 -12.83 10.58 -16.69
N PHE A 261 -12.32 11.64 -17.33
CA PHE A 261 -12.24 12.97 -16.75
C PHE A 261 -13.54 13.75 -16.95
N ASP A 262 -14.17 14.17 -15.85
CA ASP A 262 -15.27 15.13 -15.85
C ASP A 262 -14.74 16.55 -15.52
N PRO A 263 -14.68 17.46 -16.52
CA PRO A 263 -14.22 18.83 -16.32
C PRO A 263 -15.07 19.62 -15.31
N LEU A 264 -16.36 19.31 -15.20
CA LEU A 264 -17.28 20.00 -14.30
C LEU A 264 -17.00 19.61 -12.85
N MET A 265 -16.76 18.32 -12.60
CA MET A 265 -16.38 17.81 -11.29
C MET A 265 -15.01 18.36 -10.84
N PHE A 266 -14.04 18.46 -11.78
CA PHE A 266 -12.75 19.09 -11.50
C PHE A 266 -12.89 20.58 -11.14
N LYS A 267 -13.71 21.33 -11.89
CA LYS A 267 -14.01 22.74 -11.59
C LYS A 267 -14.60 22.90 -10.19
N GLN A 268 -15.67 22.17 -9.88
CA GLN A 268 -16.35 22.29 -8.59
C GLN A 268 -15.42 21.95 -7.42
N THR A 269 -14.51 21.01 -7.61
CA THR A 269 -13.62 20.52 -6.55
C THR A 269 -12.39 21.41 -6.36
N TYR A 270 -11.79 21.93 -7.43
CA TYR A 270 -10.49 22.64 -7.35
C TYR A 270 -10.48 24.06 -7.89
N LEU A 271 -11.45 24.47 -8.71
CA LEU A 271 -11.45 25.77 -9.39
C LEU A 271 -12.71 26.61 -9.08
N GLY A 272 -13.49 26.23 -8.06
CA GLY A 272 -14.73 26.94 -7.69
C GLY A 272 -14.52 28.43 -7.34
N TYR A 273 -13.30 28.83 -6.98
CA TYR A 273 -12.96 30.24 -6.75
C TYR A 273 -12.75 31.07 -8.03
N LEU A 274 -12.84 30.49 -9.23
CA LEU A 274 -12.65 31.13 -10.54
C LEU A 274 -13.96 31.19 -11.36
N ASP A 275 -15.09 31.28 -10.66
CA ASP A 275 -16.38 30.68 -11.07
C ASP A 275 -16.97 31.12 -12.42
N LEU A 276 -16.74 32.37 -12.87
CA LEU A 276 -17.22 32.86 -14.17
C LEU A 276 -16.40 32.30 -15.35
N LEU A 277 -15.10 32.09 -15.18
CA LEU A 277 -14.16 31.85 -16.29
C LEU A 277 -14.04 30.36 -16.66
N VAL A 278 -14.24 29.48 -15.70
CA VAL A 278 -14.15 28.02 -15.92
C VAL A 278 -15.44 27.48 -16.55
N THR A 279 -16.55 28.21 -16.46
CA THR A 279 -17.84 27.80 -17.04
C THR A 279 -17.81 27.84 -18.58
N ASP A 280 -17.26 28.91 -19.16
CA ASP A 280 -17.13 29.04 -20.62
C ASP A 280 -16.10 28.05 -21.19
N ALA A 281 -15.04 27.78 -20.42
CA ALA A 281 -14.02 26.81 -20.75
C ALA A 281 -14.55 25.37 -20.86
N ILE A 282 -15.40 24.99 -19.91
CA ILE A 282 -16.08 23.68 -19.90
C ILE A 282 -17.07 23.59 -21.05
N ARG A 283 -17.81 24.68 -21.33
CA ARG A 283 -18.75 24.72 -22.45
C ARG A 283 -18.02 24.48 -23.79
N ALA A 284 -16.84 25.08 -23.97
CA ALA A 284 -16.01 24.86 -25.17
C ALA A 284 -15.54 23.40 -25.32
N ILE A 285 -15.12 22.75 -24.22
CA ILE A 285 -14.74 21.32 -24.22
C ILE A 285 -15.94 20.43 -24.52
N GLN A 286 -17.11 20.74 -23.95
CA GLN A 286 -18.34 20.00 -24.19
C GLN A 286 -18.82 20.16 -25.64
N THR A 287 -18.66 21.33 -26.26
CA THR A 287 -18.95 21.53 -27.70
C THR A 287 -17.93 20.83 -28.62
N ASP A 288 -16.65 20.73 -28.24
CA ASP A 288 -15.62 20.01 -28.99
C ASP A 288 -15.71 18.48 -28.82
N SER A 289 -16.28 17.99 -27.72
CA SER A 289 -16.50 16.56 -27.50
C SER A 289 -17.49 15.92 -28.49
N GLY A 290 -18.24 16.73 -29.25
CA GLY A 290 -19.01 16.29 -30.41
C GLY A 290 -18.19 15.96 -31.66
N ARG A 291 -16.85 16.15 -31.63
CA ARG A 291 -15.93 15.82 -32.74
C ARG A 291 -14.97 14.67 -32.42
N PHE A 292 -14.95 14.15 -31.20
CA PHE A 292 -14.16 12.96 -30.88
C PHE A 292 -14.99 11.72 -31.23
N PRO A 293 -14.45 10.78 -32.04
CA PRO A 293 -15.19 9.57 -32.37
C PRO A 293 -15.51 8.83 -31.07
N PRO A 294 -16.71 8.22 -30.95
CA PRO A 294 -16.98 7.35 -29.82
C PRO A 294 -15.91 6.26 -29.76
N ALA A 295 -15.53 5.88 -28.53
CA ALA A 295 -14.62 4.76 -28.34
C ALA A 295 -15.13 3.55 -29.15
N PRO A 296 -14.26 2.84 -29.90
CA PRO A 296 -14.69 1.74 -30.75
C PRO A 296 -15.35 0.67 -29.86
N GLY A 297 -16.66 0.49 -30.01
CA GLY A 297 -17.43 -0.53 -29.29
C GLY A 297 -18.73 -0.07 -28.63
N HIS A 298 -19.08 1.22 -28.62
CA HIS A 298 -20.41 1.65 -28.21
C HIS A 298 -21.38 1.67 -29.41
N PRO A 299 -22.45 0.84 -29.43
CA PRO A 299 -23.49 0.98 -30.42
C PRO A 299 -24.24 2.29 -30.17
N THR A 300 -24.35 3.13 -31.19
CA THR A 300 -25.21 4.31 -31.16
C THR A 300 -26.66 3.85 -31.09
N PRO A 301 -27.49 4.37 -30.17
CA PRO A 301 -28.92 4.10 -30.22
C PRO A 301 -29.45 4.73 -31.51
N SER A 302 -30.08 3.90 -32.34
CA SER A 302 -30.79 4.34 -33.54
C SER A 302 -32.09 5.06 -33.13
N PRO A 303 -32.60 6.00 -33.96
CA PRO A 303 -33.69 6.91 -33.59
C PRO A 303 -35.00 6.20 -33.24
#